data_AF-A0A800EQB6-F1
#
_entry.id   AF-A0A800EQB6-F1
#
_cell.length_a   1.000
_cell.length_b   1.000
_cell.length_c   1.000
_cell.angle_alpha   90.00
_cell.angle_beta   90.00
_cell.angle_gamma   90.00
#
_symmetry.space_group_name_H-M   'P 1'
#
loop_
_entity.id
_entity.type
_entity.pdbx_description
1 polymer ?
#
loop_
_entity_poly.entity_id
_entity_poly.type
_entity_poly.pdbx_seq_one_letter_code
_entity_poly.pdbx_strand_id
1 'polypeptide(L)' 'CVDLYGGYGFTKEYPVEKFYRDSKIGTIYEGTTNMQLQTIAKVLLE' A
#
# COMPACT_ATOMS: atom_id res chain seq x y z
N CYS A 1 7.74 -8.76 1.23
CA CYS A 1 7.54 -9.93 2.11
C CYS A 1 6.95 -11.12 1.37
N VAL A 2 5.90 -10.96 0.55
CA VAL A 2 5.34 -12.05 -0.28
C VAL A 2 6.43 -12.83 -1.03
N ASP A 3 7.33 -12.13 -1.74
CA ASP A 3 8.42 -12.77 -2.50
C ASP A 3 9.44 -13.53 -1.63
N LEU A 4 9.55 -13.17 -0.35
CA LEU A 4 10.44 -13.84 0.60
C LEU A 4 9.95 -15.27 0.93
N TYR A 5 8.64 -15.50 0.83
CA TYR A 5 8.01 -16.81 0.99
C TYR A 5 8.00 -17.61 -0.33
N GLY A 6 8.57 -17.08 -1.41
CA GLY A 6 8.56 -17.69 -2.74
C GLY A 6 7.13 -17.94 -3.25
N GLY A 7 6.91 -19.04 -3.96
CA GLY A 7 5.59 -19.40 -4.49
C GLY A 7 4.50 -19.57 -3.41
N TYR A 8 4.88 -19.95 -2.20
CA TYR A 8 3.95 -20.07 -1.07
C TYR A 8 3.45 -18.71 -0.55
N GLY A 9 4.16 -17.62 -0.83
CA GLY A 9 3.70 -16.28 -0.49
C GLY A 9 2.45 -15.84 -1.25
N PHE A 10 2.14 -16.50 -2.37
CA PHE A 10 0.97 -16.23 -3.21
C PHE A 10 -0.20 -17.19 -2.93
N THR A 11 -0.03 -18.19 -2.05
CA THR A 11 -1.13 -19.08 -1.66
C THR A 11 -1.91 -18.46 -0.48
N LYS A 12 -3.20 -18.78 -0.40
CA LYS A 12 -4.07 -18.32 0.70
C LYS A 12 -3.83 -19.06 2.03
N GLU A 13 -2.89 -20.01 2.03
CA GLU A 13 -2.48 -20.75 3.23
C GLU A 13 -1.65 -19.88 4.16
N TYR A 14 -0.92 -18.90 3.62
CA TYR A 14 -0.11 -17.96 4.39
C TYR A 14 -0.77 -16.58 4.44
N PRO A 15 -0.75 -15.89 5.60
CA PRO A 15 -1.44 -14.61 5.75
C PRO A 15 -0.76 -13.45 4.99
N VAL A 16 0.46 -13.66 4.48
CA VAL A 16 1.28 -12.63 3.82
C VAL A 16 0.61 -12.06 2.57
N GLU A 17 -0.09 -12.89 1.79
CA GLU A 17 -0.85 -12.43 0.62
C GLU A 17 -1.97 -11.47 1.01
N LYS A 18 -2.68 -11.79 2.10
CA LYS A 18 -3.79 -11.01 2.61
C LYS A 18 -3.30 -9.64 3.09
N PHE A 19 -2.22 -9.62 3.87
CA PHE A 19 -1.64 -8.35 4.32
C PHE A 19 -1.17 -7.48 3.15
N TYR A 20 -0.59 -8.09 2.11
CA TYR A 20 -0.19 -7.36 0.92
C TYR A 20 -1.40 -6.73 0.20
N ARG A 21 -2.49 -7.49 0.00
CA ARG A 21 -3.73 -6.97 -0.58
C ARG A 21 -4.35 -5.86 0.25
N ASP A 22 -4.47 -6.08 1.56
CA ASP A 22 -5.06 -5.12 2.49
C ASP A 22 -4.25 -3.82 2.54
N SER A 23 -2.91 -3.89 2.46
CA SER A 23 -2.05 -2.70 2.46
C SER A 23 -2.27 -1.78 1.25
N LYS A 24 -2.73 -2.34 0.12
CA LYS A 24 -2.85 -1.58 -1.13
C LYS A 24 -3.96 -0.54 -1.10
N ILE A 25 -5.01 -0.75 -0.29
CA ILE A 25 -6.12 0.22 -0.18
C ILE A 25 -5.68 1.53 0.49
N GLY A 26 -4.65 1.50 1.33
CA GLY A 26 -4.16 2.67 2.06
C GLY A 26 -3.64 3.78 1.16
N THR A 27 -3.32 3.50 -0.11
CA THR A 27 -2.92 4.54 -1.08
C THR A 27 -4.10 5.24 -1.76
N ILE A 28 -5.33 4.81 -1.49
CA ILE A 28 -6.55 5.30 -2.15
C ILE A 28 -7.55 5.80 -1.10
N TYR A 29 -7.79 5.01 -0.06
CA TYR A 29 -8.65 5.37 1.05
C TYR A 29 -8.01 6.51 1.86
N GLU A 30 -8.86 7.38 2.45
CA GLU A 30 -8.43 8.57 3.21
C GLU A 30 -7.55 9.57 2.42
N GLY A 31 -7.72 9.59 1.10
CA GLY A 31 -7.02 10.49 0.20
C GLY A 31 -5.93 9.76 -0.56
N THR A 32 -5.97 9.86 -1.88
CA THR A 32 -4.98 9.19 -2.73
C THR A 32 -3.58 9.75 -2.47
N THR A 33 -2.54 8.94 -2.69
CA THR A 33 -1.14 9.38 -2.56
C THR A 33 -0.87 10.68 -3.33
N ASN A 34 -1.46 10.85 -4.52
CA ASN A 34 -1.31 12.07 -5.31
C ASN A 34 -1.97 13.29 -4.64
N MET A 35 -3.14 13.14 -4.03
CA MET A 35 -3.79 14.21 -3.28
C MET A 35 -2.97 14.61 -2.05
N GLN A 36 -2.39 13.64 -1.34
CA GLN A 36 -1.52 13.92 -0.20
C GLN A 36 -0.26 14.68 -0.65
N LEU A 37 0.38 14.27 -1.74
CA LEU A 37 1.52 14.98 -2.32
C LEU A 37 1.17 16.40 -2.77
N GLN A 38 -0.01 16.59 -3.36
CA GLN A 38 -0.52 17.93 -3.72
C GLN A 38 -0.71 18.82 -2.48
N THR A 39 -1.27 18.29 -1.39
CA THR A 39 -1.41 19.02 -0.14
C THR A 39 -0.06 19.39 0.45
N ILE A 40 0.91 18.46 0.47
CA ILE A 40 2.29 18.72 0.92
C ILE A 40 2.94 19.81 0.04
N ALA A 41 2.79 19.73 -1.28
CA ALA A 41 3.35 20.73 -2.20
C ALA A 41 2.77 22.12 -1.96
N LYS A 42 1.47 22.25 -1.66
CA LYS A 42 0.85 23.53 -1.29
C LYS A 42 1.42 24.09 0.01
N VAL A 43 1.54 23.25 1.03
CA VAL A 43 2.11 23.65 2.34
C VAL A 43 3.58 24.08 2.24
N LEU A 44 4.34 23.54 1.29
CA LEU A 44 5.75 23.92 1.08
C LEU A 44 5.95 25.16 0.20
N LEU A 45 4.96 25.52 -0.63
CA LEU A 45 5.02 26.65 -1.55
C LEU A 45 4.35 27.92 -0.99
N GLU A 46 3.60 27.78 0.11
CA GLU A 46 3.20 28.88 1.00
C GLU A 46 4.34 29.26 1.94
#